data_AF-A0A6B3GMH9-F1
#
_entry.id   AF-A0A6B3GMH9-F1
#
_cell.length_a   1.000
_cell.length_b   1.000
_cell.length_c   1.000
_cell.angle_alpha   90.00
_cell.angle_beta   90.00
_cell.angle_gamma   90.00
#
_symmetry.space_group_name_H-M   'P 1'
#
loop_
_entity.id
_entity.type
_entity.pdbx_description
1 polymer ?
#
loop_
_entity_poly.entity_id
_entity_poly.type
_entity_poly.pdbx_seq_one_letter_code
_entity_poly.pdbx_strand_id
1 'polypeptide(L)'
;MSPRITDPEQLKELLGIPFTPEQTACIVAPPAPQVIVAGAGSGKTTVMAARVVWLVGTGQVAPEQVLGLTFTNKAAGELAERVRKALIA
;
A
#
# COMPACT_ATOMS: atom_id res chain seq x y z
N MET A 1 18.26 4.84 -2.42
CA MET A 1 17.73 3.46 -2.58
C MET A 1 17.29 3.32 -4.03
N SER A 2 17.77 2.32 -4.75
CA SER A 2 17.22 2.00 -6.08
C SER A 2 15.77 1.51 -5.91
N PRO A 3 14.84 1.89 -6.80
CA PRO A 3 13.47 1.41 -6.71
C PRO A 3 13.42 -0.12 -6.85
N ARG A 4 12.73 -0.77 -5.92
CA ARG A 4 12.51 -2.23 -5.92
C ARG A 4 11.27 -2.62 -6.74
N ILE A 5 10.41 -1.66 -7.04
CA ILE A 5 9.18 -1.84 -7.82
C ILE A 5 9.15 -0.77 -8.91
N THR A 6 8.86 -1.19 -10.14
CA THR A 6 8.74 -0.31 -11.32
C THR A 6 7.39 -0.44 -12.02
N ASP A 7 6.66 -1.53 -11.79
CA ASP A 7 5.34 -1.77 -12.39
C ASP A 7 4.37 -2.46 -11.42
N PRO A 8 3.04 -2.38 -11.68
CA PRO A 8 2.04 -2.90 -10.76
C PRO A 8 1.98 -4.43 -10.66
N GLU A 9 2.51 -5.17 -11.64
CA GLU A 9 2.50 -6.64 -11.60
C GLU A 9 3.52 -7.15 -10.58
N GLN A 10 4.70 -6.53 -10.51
CA GLN A 10 5.68 -6.79 -9.44
C GLN A 10 5.08 -6.61 -8.04
N LEU A 11 4.21 -5.61 -7.86
CA LEU A 11 3.52 -5.41 -6.58
C LEU A 11 2.54 -6.55 -6.27
N LYS A 12 1.79 -7.04 -7.27
CA LYS A 12 0.88 -8.18 -7.12
C LYS A 12 1.64 -9.43 -6.74
N GLU A 13 2.75 -9.70 -7.41
CA GLU A 13 3.64 -10.84 -7.13
C GLU A 13 4.23 -10.75 -5.72
N LEU A 14 4.79 -9.59 -5.36
CA LEU A 14 5.38 -9.34 -4.04
C LEU A 14 4.37 -9.57 -2.91
N LEU A 15 3.13 -9.13 -3.09
CA LEU A 15 2.08 -9.24 -2.07
C LEU A 15 1.30 -10.55 -2.15
N GLY A 16 1.38 -11.28 -3.27
CA GLY A 16 0.55 -12.45 -3.54
C GLY A 16 -0.95 -12.11 -3.63
N ILE A 17 -1.30 -10.90 -4.07
CA ILE A 17 -2.69 -10.41 -4.08
C ILE A 17 -3.10 -10.01 -5.50
N PRO A 18 -4.15 -10.63 -6.08
CA PRO A 18 -4.69 -10.23 -7.37
C PRO A 18 -5.60 -9.01 -7.21
N PHE A 19 -5.02 -7.80 -7.26
CA PHE A 19 -5.80 -6.56 -7.18
C PHE A 19 -6.71 -6.39 -8.39
N THR A 20 -7.93 -5.89 -8.15
CA THR A 20 -8.82 -5.46 -9.24
C THR A 20 -8.25 -4.22 -9.95
N PRO A 21 -8.75 -3.86 -11.15
CA PRO A 21 -8.35 -2.62 -11.82
C PRO A 21 -8.57 -1.37 -10.95
N GLU A 22 -9.67 -1.28 -10.23
CA GLU A 22 -10.00 -0.14 -9.36
C GLU A 22 -9.07 -0.07 -8.15
N GLN A 23 -8.77 -1.21 -7.53
CA GLN A 23 -7.80 -1.29 -6.44
C GLN A 23 -6.40 -0.89 -6.92
N THR A 24 -5.98 -1.40 -8.08
CA THR A 24 -4.70 -1.05 -8.70
C THR A 24 -4.63 0.45 -8.98
N ALA A 25 -5.68 1.04 -9.55
CA ALA A 25 -5.77 2.48 -9.80
C ALA A 25 -5.60 3.29 -8.51
N CYS A 26 -6.24 2.89 -7.41
CA CYS A 26 -6.07 3.53 -6.10
C CYS A 26 -4.64 3.40 -5.55
N ILE A 27 -4.01 2.23 -5.75
CA ILE A 27 -2.66 1.95 -5.25
C ILE A 27 -1.63 2.81 -5.98
N VAL A 28 -1.72 2.87 -7.32
CA VAL A 28 -0.69 3.51 -8.16
C VAL A 28 -0.94 5.01 -8.42
N ALA A 29 -2.07 5.53 -7.97
CA ALA A 29 -2.41 6.94 -8.14
C ALA A 29 -1.31 7.87 -7.57
N PRO A 30 -1.08 9.05 -8.18
CA PRO A 30 0.01 9.95 -7.81
C PRO A 30 -0.05 10.40 -6.32
N PRO A 31 1.06 10.82 -5.72
CA PRO A 31 1.12 11.30 -4.35
C PRO A 31 0.49 12.69 -4.24
N ALA A 32 -0.84 12.72 -4.26
CA ALA A 32 -1.68 13.90 -4.11
C ALA A 32 -2.81 13.61 -3.11
N PRO A 33 -3.47 14.63 -2.54
CA PRO A 33 -4.65 14.43 -1.70
C PRO A 33 -5.73 13.63 -2.44
N GLN A 34 -6.20 12.55 -1.82
CA GLN A 34 -7.16 11.63 -2.40
C GLN A 34 -8.13 11.07 -1.36
N VAL A 35 -9.34 10.73 -1.81
CA VAL A 35 -10.37 10.06 -1.02
C VAL A 35 -10.75 8.77 -1.74
N ILE A 36 -10.64 7.63 -1.05
CA ILE A 36 -11.10 6.34 -1.55
C ILE A 36 -12.40 5.98 -0.84
N VAL A 37 -13.49 5.91 -1.60
CA VAL A 37 -14.79 5.48 -1.10
C VAL A 37 -14.99 4.01 -1.44
N ALA A 38 -15.24 3.16 -0.44
CA ALA A 38 -15.41 1.74 -0.69
C ALA A 38 -16.31 1.04 0.34
N GLY A 39 -17.11 0.09 -0.15
CA GLY A 39 -18.02 -0.72 0.67
C GLY A 39 -17.32 -1.62 1.70
N ALA A 40 -18.09 -2.22 2.60
CA ALA A 40 -17.58 -3.25 3.50
C ALA A 40 -17.02 -4.44 2.69
N GLY A 41 -15.94 -5.07 3.17
CA GLY A 41 -15.34 -6.23 2.50
C GLY A 41 -14.55 -5.94 1.21
N SER A 42 -14.52 -4.71 0.71
CA SER A 42 -13.85 -4.36 -0.56
C SER A 42 -12.31 -4.35 -0.54
N GLY A 43 -11.69 -4.71 0.58
CA GLY A 43 -10.23 -4.74 0.72
C GLY A 43 -9.57 -3.38 1.03
N LYS A 44 -10.29 -2.40 1.60
CA LYS A 44 -9.77 -1.06 1.97
C LYS A 44 -8.39 -1.08 2.63
N THR A 45 -8.22 -1.88 3.67
CA THR A 45 -6.95 -1.97 4.42
C THR A 45 -5.84 -2.59 3.56
N THR A 46 -6.19 -3.57 2.71
CA THR A 46 -5.25 -4.18 1.75
C THR A 46 -4.75 -3.15 0.74
N VAL A 47 -5.67 -2.36 0.15
CA VAL A 47 -5.34 -1.27 -0.77
C VAL A 47 -4.46 -0.22 -0.09
N MET A 48 -4.77 0.15 1.15
CA MET A 48 -3.96 1.10 1.92
C MET A 48 -2.55 0.60 2.19
N ALA A 49 -2.38 -0.67 2.57
CA ALA A 49 -1.07 -1.29 2.74
C ALA A 49 -0.28 -1.32 1.42
N ALA A 50 -0.93 -1.78 0.34
CA ALA A 50 -0.32 -1.87 -0.98
C ALA A 50 0.09 -0.50 -1.54
N ARG A 51 -0.69 0.56 -1.27
CA ARG A 51 -0.34 1.94 -1.62
C ARG A 51 0.93 2.41 -0.91
N VAL A 52 1.10 2.10 0.37
CA VAL A 52 2.34 2.42 1.10
C VAL A 52 3.53 1.66 0.50
N VAL A 53 3.37 0.36 0.25
CA VAL A 53 4.42 -0.47 -0.38
C VAL A 53 4.77 0.06 -1.77
N TRP A 54 3.79 0.49 -2.57
CA TRP A 54 4.02 1.10 -3.88
C TRP A 54 4.83 2.39 -3.76
N LEU A 55 4.40 3.35 -2.95
CA LEU A 55 5.07 4.65 -2.82
C LEU A 55 6.50 4.51 -2.31
N VAL A 56 6.73 3.62 -1.34
CA VAL A 56 8.07 3.36 -0.80
C VAL A 56 8.93 2.54 -1.78
N GLY A 57 8.37 1.46 -2.32
CA GLY A 57 9.07 0.52 -3.21
C GLY A 57 9.47 1.14 -4.55
N THR A 58 8.69 2.10 -5.04
CA THR A 58 9.02 2.92 -6.24
C THR A 58 9.93 4.11 -5.92
N GLY A 59 10.23 4.36 -4.64
CA GLY A 59 11.08 5.47 -4.21
C GLY A 59 10.42 6.86 -4.26
N GLN A 60 9.09 6.93 -4.40
CA GLN A 60 8.36 8.20 -4.38
C GLN A 60 8.37 8.87 -3.01
N VAL A 61 8.44 8.07 -1.93
CA VAL A 61 8.57 8.53 -0.54
C VAL A 61 9.55 7.64 0.23
N ALA A 62 10.23 8.21 1.21
CA ALA A 62 11.00 7.44 2.19
C ALA A 62 10.05 6.79 3.23
N PRO A 63 10.39 5.61 3.78
CA PRO A 63 9.57 4.96 4.81
C PRO A 63 9.23 5.87 6.00
N GLU A 64 10.17 6.71 6.43
CA GLU A 64 10.04 7.61 7.58
C GLU A 64 9.09 8.78 7.31
N GLN A 65 8.71 9.01 6.05
CA GLN A 65 7.76 10.05 5.64
C GLN A 65 6.30 9.56 5.66
N VAL A 66 6.05 8.28 5.97
CA VAL A 66 4.71 7.69 5.97
C VAL A 66 4.12 7.67 7.38
N LEU A 67 2.98 8.35 7.56
CA LEU A 67 2.16 8.27 8.77
C LEU A 67 0.82 7.59 8.46
N GLY A 68 0.56 6.46 9.13
CA GLY A 68 -0.73 5.76 9.07
C GLY A 68 -1.55 5.98 10.34
N LEU A 69 -2.81 6.39 10.19
CA LEU A 69 -3.75 6.58 11.30
C LEU A 69 -4.91 5.60 11.17
N THR A 70 -5.30 4.97 12.27
CA THR A 70 -6.42 4.02 12.31
C THR A 70 -7.21 4.19 13.61
N PHE A 71 -8.45 3.70 13.65
CA PHE A 71 -9.31 3.79 14.83
C PHE A 71 -8.83 2.96 16.03
N THR A 72 -8.06 1.88 15.83
CA THR A 72 -7.63 1.00 16.92
C THR A 72 -6.16 0.66 16.79
N ASN A 73 -5.48 0.49 17.94
CA ASN A 73 -4.08 0.07 17.98
C ASN A 73 -3.85 -1.29 17.28
N LYS A 74 -4.84 -2.19 17.35
CA LYS A 74 -4.79 -3.48 16.66
C LYS A 74 -4.72 -3.30 15.14
N ALA A 75 -5.59 -2.47 14.57
CA ALA A 75 -5.60 -2.19 13.14
C ALA A 75 -4.29 -1.50 12.68
N ALA A 76 -3.78 -0.56 13.48
CA ALA A 76 -2.48 0.07 13.22
C ALA A 76 -1.35 -0.96 13.19
N GLY A 77 -1.30 -1.87 14.18
CA GLY A 77 -0.30 -2.92 14.27
C GLY A 77 -0.35 -3.90 13.09
N GLU A 78 -1.54 -4.35 12.72
CA GLU A 78 -1.73 -5.27 11.57
C GLU A 78 -1.31 -4.62 10.24
N LEU A 79 -1.64 -3.34 10.04
CA LEU A 79 -1.24 -2.58 8.86
C LEU A 79 0.29 -2.42 8.81
N ALA A 80 0.90 -1.99 9.93
CA ALA A 80 2.33 -1.79 10.01
C ALA A 80 3.10 -3.09 9.75
N GLU A 81 2.64 -4.20 10.31
CA GLU A 81 3.24 -5.52 10.10
C GLU A 81 3.17 -5.94 8.64
N ARG A 82 2.02 -5.74 7.98
CA ARG A 82 1.85 -6.06 6.56
C ARG A 82 2.81 -5.26 5.67
N VAL A 83 2.94 -3.96 5.94
CA VAL A 83 3.86 -3.08 5.18
C VAL A 83 5.32 -3.48 5.42
N ARG A 84 5.72 -3.72 6.68
CA ARG A 84 7.10 -4.12 7.00
C ARG A 84 7.49 -5.43 6.35
N LYS A 85 6.63 -6.45 6.42
CA LYS A 85 6.88 -7.74 5.77
C LYS A 85 7.15 -7.58 4.27
N ALA A 86 6.39 -6.71 3.59
CA ALA A 86 6.55 -6.49 2.16
C ALA A 86 7.83 -5.71 1.79
N LEU A 87 8.33 -4.85 2.67
CA LEU A 87 9.49 -3.98 2.38
C LEU A 87 10.83 -4.56 2.86
N ILE A 88 10.80 -5.49 3.82
CA ILE A 88 11.99 -6.16 4.37
C ILE A 88 12.31 -7.45 3.60
N ALA A 89 11.31 -8.07 2.95
CA ALA A 89 11.52 -9.13 1.97
C ALA A 89 12.34 -8.62 0.76
#